data_AF-Q64X02-F1
#
_entry.id   AF-Q64X02-F1
#
_cell.length_a   1.000
_cell.length_b   1.000
_cell.length_c   1.000
_cell.angle_alpha   90.00
_cell.angle_beta   90.00
_cell.angle_gamma   90.00
#
_symmetry.space_group_name_H-M   'P 1'
#
loop_
_entity.id
_entity.type
_entity.pdbx_description
1 polymer ?
#
loop_
_entity_poly.entity_id
_entity_poly.type
_entity_poly.pdbx_seq_one_letter_code
_entity_poly.pdbx_strand_id
1 'polypeptide(L)'
;MSDIRQLSGISGLIIPQNIWDYRVPEWQVESYQLLFSQMDTAVEWIPDCLESATMVRVTGGPLTGLVGELDTSDTGFRIRIRFHSMGCFRVAVPEEWIEKF
;
A
#
# COMPACT_ATOMS: atom_id res chain seq x y z
N MET A 1 13.09 -11.66 21.98
CA MET A 1 12.58 -11.92 20.62
C MET A 1 11.89 -13.28 20.67
N SER A 2 10.62 -13.32 21.05
CA SER A 2 9.88 -14.55 21.40
C SER A 2 8.91 -14.97 20.30
N ASP A 3 8.97 -16.28 20.01
CA ASP A 3 7.89 -17.23 19.67
C ASP A 3 6.99 -17.09 18.45
N ILE A 4 7.04 -16.03 17.64
CA ILE A 4 6.17 -15.97 16.44
C ILE A 4 6.48 -17.11 15.45
N ARG A 5 7.75 -17.49 15.28
CA ARG A 5 8.14 -18.60 14.36
C ARG A 5 7.75 -19.99 14.88
N GLN A 6 7.32 -20.11 16.13
CA GLN A 6 6.91 -21.37 16.73
C GLN A 6 5.39 -21.58 16.67
N LEU A 7 4.63 -20.57 16.22
CA LEU A 7 3.19 -20.66 16.06
C LEU A 7 2.84 -21.49 14.82
N SER A 8 2.03 -22.54 15.01
CA SER A 8 1.47 -23.33 13.91
C SER A 8 0.61 -22.44 13.01
N GLY A 9 0.88 -22.43 11.71
CA GLY A 9 0.16 -21.61 10.72
C GLY A 9 0.91 -20.36 10.25
N ILE A 10 2.08 -20.06 10.83
CA ILE A 10 2.95 -18.99 10.36
C ILE A 10 4.08 -19.57 9.50
N SER A 11 4.13 -19.19 8.22
CA SER A 11 5.16 -19.68 7.28
C SER A 11 6.53 -18.99 7.47
N GLY A 12 6.54 -17.74 7.94
CA GLY A 12 7.77 -16.99 8.16
C GLY A 12 7.52 -15.49 8.31
N LEU A 13 8.60 -14.73 8.41
CA LEU A 13 8.57 -13.26 8.40
C LEU A 13 8.81 -12.77 6.96
N ILE A 14 8.05 -11.77 6.54
CA ILE A 14 8.33 -11.01 5.32
C ILE A 14 9.29 -9.89 5.71
N ILE A 15 10.58 -10.07 5.42
CA ILE A 15 11.66 -9.11 5.70
C ILE A 15 12.44 -8.84 4.42
N PRO A 16 12.76 -7.58 4.10
CA PRO A 16 13.72 -7.26 3.06
C PRO A 16 15.04 -7.98 3.34
N GLN A 17 15.72 -8.44 2.28
CA GLN A 17 17.00 -9.16 2.45
C GLN A 17 17.97 -8.31 3.30
N ASN A 18 18.50 -8.94 4.35
CA ASN A 18 19.51 -8.38 5.26
C ASN A 18 19.07 -7.22 6.18
N ILE A 19 17.76 -6.99 6.40
CA ILE A 19 17.28 -6.02 7.38
C ILE A 19 16.42 -6.71 8.45
N TRP A 20 17.05 -7.11 9.55
CA TRP A 20 16.40 -7.84 10.64
C TRP A 20 15.49 -6.96 11.52
N ASP A 21 15.73 -5.65 11.53
CA ASP A 21 14.96 -4.66 12.28
C ASP A 21 14.00 -3.84 11.40
N TYR A 22 13.64 -4.36 10.23
CA TYR A 22 12.73 -3.65 9.34
C TYR A 22 11.36 -3.48 10.00
N ARG A 23 11.00 -2.23 10.31
CA ARG A 23 9.65 -1.86 10.72
C ARG A 23 8.91 -1.31 9.52
N VAL A 24 7.75 -1.89 9.25
CA VAL A 24 6.79 -1.29 8.31
C VAL A 24 6.41 0.09 8.88
N PRO A 25 6.55 1.19 8.11
CA PRO A 25 6.13 2.51 8.56
C PRO A 25 4.65 2.55 8.97
N GLU A 26 4.30 3.33 10.00
CA GLU A 26 2.91 3.39 10.50
C GLU A 26 1.90 3.78 9.42
N TRP A 27 2.22 4.80 8.62
CA TRP A 27 1.37 5.22 7.49
C TRP A 27 1.10 4.08 6.49
N GLN A 28 2.04 3.15 6.33
CA GLN A 28 1.90 2.01 5.44
C GLN A 28 0.98 0.94 6.06
N VAL A 29 1.03 0.75 7.38
CA VAL A 29 0.09 -0.12 8.13
C VAL A 29 -1.32 0.42 8.05
N GLU A 30 -1.50 1.73 8.25
CA GLU A 30 -2.80 2.40 8.15
C GLU A 30 -3.39 2.27 6.75
N SER A 31 -2.59 2.47 5.70
CA SER A 31 -3.02 2.27 4.32
C SER A 31 -3.49 0.83 4.05
N TYR A 32 -2.84 -0.20 4.62
CA TYR A 32 -3.32 -1.58 4.49
C TYR A 32 -4.67 -1.80 5.16
N GLN A 33 -4.80 -1.36 6.41
CA GLN A 33 -6.04 -1.55 7.16
C GLN A 33 -7.21 -0.87 6.46
N LEU A 34 -6.99 0.34 5.95
CA LEU A 34 -7.99 1.07 5.20
C LEU A 34 -8.37 0.36 3.90
N LEU A 35 -7.38 -0.05 3.09
CA LEU A 35 -7.60 -0.74 1.83
C LEU A 35 -8.38 -2.06 2.02
N PHE A 36 -7.98 -2.89 2.99
CA PHE A 36 -8.65 -4.18 3.23
C PHE A 36 -9.97 -4.06 4.00
N SER A 37 -10.19 -2.97 4.73
CA SER A 37 -11.51 -2.69 5.33
C SER A 37 -12.58 -2.41 4.27
N GLN A 38 -12.16 -1.96 3.08
CA GLN A 38 -13.03 -1.60 1.97
C GLN A 38 -13.06 -2.73 0.92
N MET A 39 -13.54 -3.92 1.33
CA MET A 39 -13.55 -5.14 0.50
C MET A 39 -14.24 -4.99 -0.87
N ASP A 40 -15.14 -4.03 -1.02
CA ASP A 40 -15.88 -3.79 -2.26
C ASP A 40 -15.10 -2.94 -3.29
N THR A 41 -13.97 -2.36 -2.90
CA THR A 41 -13.14 -1.57 -3.83
C THR A 41 -12.23 -2.52 -4.61
N ALA A 42 -12.34 -2.52 -5.94
CA ALA A 42 -11.45 -3.30 -6.78
C ALA A 42 -10.01 -2.77 -6.66
N VAL A 43 -9.11 -3.66 -6.21
CA VAL A 43 -7.68 -3.37 -6.10
C VAL A 43 -6.92 -4.28 -7.04
N GLU A 44 -6.05 -3.68 -7.86
CA GLU A 44 -5.16 -4.43 -8.73
C GLU A 44 -3.80 -4.61 -8.06
N TRP A 45 -3.28 -5.83 -8.08
CA TRP A 45 -1.95 -6.15 -7.58
C TRP A 45 -0.94 -6.16 -8.74
N ILE A 46 0.16 -5.42 -8.55
CA ILE A 46 1.24 -5.23 -9.54
C ILE A 46 2.54 -5.72 -8.91
N PRO A 47 3.18 -6.78 -9.43
CA PRO A 47 4.39 -7.33 -8.82
C PRO A 47 5.61 -6.39 -8.90
N ASP A 48 5.76 -5.64 -10.01
CA ASP A 48 6.92 -4.78 -10.26
C ASP A 48 6.56 -3.29 -10.27
N CYS A 49 7.00 -2.55 -9.25
CA CYS A 49 6.80 -1.11 -9.10
C CYS A 49 7.98 -0.34 -9.69
N LEU A 50 8.03 -0.21 -11.02
CA LEU A 50 9.25 0.22 -11.71
C LEU A 50 9.63 1.70 -11.47
N GLU A 51 8.67 2.60 -11.22
CA GLU A 51 8.96 4.03 -11.03
C GLU A 51 8.24 4.63 -9.83
N SER A 52 8.99 5.39 -9.01
CA SER A 52 8.44 6.22 -7.91
C SER A 52 7.78 7.46 -8.49
N ALA A 53 6.59 7.78 -8.01
CA ALA A 53 5.83 8.94 -8.44
C ALA A 53 5.52 9.88 -7.27
N THR A 54 4.87 11.00 -7.59
CA THR A 54 4.47 12.03 -6.62
C THR A 54 3.62 11.42 -5.51
N MET A 55 3.99 11.65 -4.26
CA MET A 55 3.17 11.23 -3.13
C MET A 55 1.89 12.07 -3.06
N VAL A 56 0.78 11.41 -2.78
CA VAL A 56 -0.54 12.02 -2.66
C VAL A 56 -1.32 11.41 -1.50
N ARG A 57 -2.34 12.14 -1.05
CA ARG A 57 -3.31 11.71 -0.04
C ARG A 57 -4.72 11.77 -0.60
N VAL A 58 -5.54 10.77 -0.27
CA VAL A 58 -6.97 10.80 -0.54
C VAL A 58 -7.70 11.61 0.53
N THR A 59 -8.51 12.58 0.12
CA THR A 59 -9.26 13.48 1.00
C THR A 59 -10.76 13.21 0.99
N GLY A 60 -11.25 12.34 0.10
CA GLY A 60 -12.67 12.06 -0.07
C GLY A 60 -13.00 10.57 -0.21
N GLY A 61 -14.27 10.25 0.10
CA GLY A 61 -14.82 8.90 -0.07
C GLY A 61 -14.34 7.87 0.97
N PRO A 62 -14.58 6.57 0.70
CA PRO A 62 -14.28 5.48 1.64
C PRO A 62 -12.78 5.27 1.90
N LEU A 63 -11.92 5.81 1.02
CA LEU A 63 -10.47 5.72 1.12
C LEU A 63 -9.83 7.00 1.67
N THR A 64 -10.62 7.91 2.27
CA THR A 64 -10.10 9.13 2.90
C THR A 64 -8.99 8.80 3.89
N GLY A 65 -7.86 9.49 3.78
CA GLY A 65 -6.66 9.26 4.59
C GLY A 65 -5.63 8.34 3.93
N LEU A 66 -5.97 7.64 2.85
CA LEU A 66 -5.04 6.77 2.13
C LEU A 66 -3.89 7.59 1.55
N VAL A 67 -2.66 7.15 1.79
CA VAL A 67 -1.44 7.78 1.26
C VAL A 67 -0.73 6.81 0.31
N GLY A 68 -0.33 7.32 -0.86
CA GLY A 68 0.37 6.54 -1.88
C GLY A 68 0.99 7.40 -2.98
N GLU A 69 1.53 6.74 -3.99
CA GLU A 69 2.14 7.36 -5.17
C GLU A 69 1.09 7.56 -6.26
N LEU A 70 1.07 8.72 -6.92
CA LEU A 70 0.17 9.00 -8.03
C LEU A 70 0.57 8.17 -9.26
N ASP A 71 -0.35 7.38 -9.80
CA ASP A 71 -0.13 6.61 -11.01
C ASP A 71 -0.80 7.31 -12.20
N THR A 72 0.03 7.91 -13.06
CA THR A 72 -0.41 8.59 -14.30
C THR A 72 -0.21 7.74 -15.55
N SER A 73 0.11 6.44 -15.40
CA SER A 73 0.46 5.57 -16.55
C SER A 73 -0.74 5.15 -17.41
N ASP A 74 -1.96 5.46 -16.99
CA ASP A 74 -3.19 5.04 -17.66
C ASP A 74 -4.23 6.19 -17.72
N THR A 75 -5.33 5.97 -18.42
CA THR A 75 -6.42 6.93 -18.72
C THR A 75 -7.28 7.38 -17.53
N GLY A 76 -6.76 7.30 -16.31
CA GLY A 76 -7.48 7.76 -15.11
C GLY A 76 -6.57 7.96 -13.90
N PHE A 77 -7.08 8.68 -12.91
CA PHE A 77 -6.37 8.91 -11.65
C PHE A 77 -6.39 7.65 -10.80
N ARG A 78 -5.21 7.11 -10.56
CA ARG A 78 -5.03 5.96 -9.70
C ARG A 78 -3.95 6.27 -8.68
N ILE A 79 -4.11 5.70 -7.50
CA ILE A 79 -3.09 5.73 -6.47
C ILE A 79 -2.48 4.34 -6.39
N ARG A 80 -1.15 4.33 -6.36
CA ARG A 80 -0.32 3.14 -6.21
C ARG A 80 0.28 3.16 -4.82
N ILE A 81 -0.02 2.14 -4.03
CA ILE A 81 0.58 1.96 -2.72
C ILE A 81 1.72 0.96 -2.90
N ARG A 82 2.96 1.42 -2.69
CA ARG A 82 4.15 0.58 -2.82
C ARG A 82 4.42 -0.20 -1.55
N PHE A 83 4.61 -1.50 -1.71
CA PHE A 83 4.97 -2.39 -0.61
C PHE A 83 6.28 -3.10 -0.94
N HIS A 84 7.27 -2.85 -0.09
CA HIS A 84 8.68 -3.22 -0.32
C HIS A 84 8.90 -4.70 -0.66
N SER A 85 8.04 -5.59 -0.19
CA SER A 85 8.17 -7.05 -0.36
C SER A 85 6.95 -7.70 -1.04
N MET A 86 5.89 -6.94 -1.30
CA MET A 86 4.63 -7.47 -1.83
C MET A 86 4.21 -6.78 -3.13
N GLY A 87 5.09 -6.00 -3.76
CA GLY A 87 4.76 -5.24 -4.97
C GLY A 87 3.88 -4.03 -4.67
N CYS A 88 3.10 -3.60 -5.64
CA CYS A 88 2.24 -2.44 -5.55
C CYS A 88 0.78 -2.84 -5.63
N PHE A 89 -0.07 -2.08 -4.95
CA PHE A 89 -1.50 -2.18 -5.13
C PHE A 89 -1.98 -0.88 -5.74
N ARG A 90 -2.76 -1.00 -6.81
CA ARG A 90 -3.31 0.11 -7.55
C ARG A 90 -4.80 0.20 -7.27
N VAL A 91 -5.24 1.38 -6.89
CA VAL A 91 -6.64 1.67 -6.60
C VAL A 91 -7.09 2.88 -7.42
N ALA A 92 -8.29 2.77 -7.99
CA ALA A 92 -8.92 3.88 -8.69
C ALA A 92 -9.55 4.84 -7.68
N VAL A 93 -9.29 6.14 -7.86
CA VAL A 93 -9.83 7.19 -7.02
C VAL A 93 -10.14 8.41 -7.89
N PRO A 94 -11.26 9.12 -7.64
CA PRO A 94 -11.57 10.35 -8.34
C PRO A 94 -10.47 11.41 -8.13
N GLU A 95 -10.16 12.19 -9.16
CA GLU A 95 -9.11 13.22 -9.11
C GLU A 95 -9.40 14.28 -8.05
N GLU A 96 -10.67 14.65 -7.89
CA GLU A 96 -11.12 15.65 -6.94
C GLU A 96 -10.87 15.27 -5.48
N TRP A 97 -10.59 14.00 -5.21
CA TRP A 97 -10.27 13.49 -3.88
C TRP A 97 -8.77 13.39 -3.63
N ILE A 98 -7.92 13.88 -4.53
CA ILE A 98 -6.47 13.73 -4.43
C ILE A 98 -5.83 15.06 -4.02
N GLU A 99 -5.10 15.04 -2.91
CA GLU A 99 -4.23 16.12 -2.46
C GLU A 99 -2.76 15.75 -2.67
N LYS A 100 -1.99 16.62 -3.33
CA LYS A 100 -0.55 16.42 -3.56
C LYS A 100 0.24 17.03 -2.41
N PHE A 101 1.28 16.33 -1.96
CA PHE A 101 2.22 16.85 -0.95
C PHE A 101 3.23 17.83 -1.55
#